data_AF-A0AAT9L0Z7-F1
#
_entry.id   AF-A0AAT9L0Z7-F1
#
_cell.length_a   1.000
_cell.length_b   1.000
_cell.length_c   1.000
_cell.angle_alpha   90.00
_cell.angle_beta   90.00
_cell.angle_gamma   90.00
#
_symmetry.space_group_name_H-M   'P 1'
#
loop_
_entity.id
_entity.type
_entity.pdbx_description
1 polymer ?
#
loop_
_entity_poly.entity_id
_entity_poly.type
_entity_poly.pdbx_seq_one_letter_code
_entity_poly.pdbx_strand_id
1 'polypeptide(L)'
;MTDVTDRIGNVTRQRYEQALEVEPMRAVGGSMPNGTDDLFTVTESLQMFADDIGVERRTVEDWRYSANRWPEMRPKEGVSFTVHRILASVVDEDERWAAIEDAPFNPRTGTRQWTPDGAKRVVGQRVDRPVTVDEKAQAVADLTRDDEVAAQVATDLLKRPTVTEHVTPAEKIRVVTELTRDDTVAQEVTTGLLRRPAVARKTLRGDTTRMLVNRARKKPRTNWTQKKVRSAG
;
A
#
# COMPACT_ATOMS: atom_id res chain seq x y z
N MET A 1 20.60 6.64 -29.70
CA MET A 1 20.30 6.31 -28.28
C MET A 1 21.25 6.99 -27.30
N THR A 2 22.17 7.84 -27.77
CA THR A 2 23.14 8.64 -27.01
C THR A 2 22.51 9.90 -26.41
N ASP A 3 21.68 10.61 -27.17
CA ASP A 3 21.11 11.92 -26.79
C ASP A 3 20.29 11.94 -25.47
N VAL A 4 19.51 10.90 -25.20
CA VAL A 4 18.68 10.84 -23.97
C VAL A 4 19.52 10.51 -22.74
N THR A 5 20.49 9.60 -22.86
CA THR A 5 21.41 9.24 -21.78
C THR A 5 22.31 10.42 -21.44
N ASP A 6 22.80 11.13 -22.45
CA ASP A 6 23.62 12.34 -22.30
C ASP A 6 22.84 13.45 -21.60
N ARG A 7 21.56 13.65 -21.98
CA ARG A 7 20.69 14.63 -21.32
C ARG A 7 20.41 14.27 -19.85
N ILE A 8 20.14 12.99 -19.55
CA ILE A 8 19.94 12.53 -18.17
C ILE A 8 21.22 12.72 -17.36
N GLY A 9 22.37 12.39 -17.93
CA GLY A 9 23.68 12.58 -17.31
C GLY A 9 23.95 14.05 -16.99
N ASN A 10 23.71 14.96 -17.95
CA ASN A 10 23.93 16.40 -17.78
C ASN A 10 23.01 17.02 -16.72
N VAL A 11 21.71 16.72 -16.73
CA VAL A 11 20.77 17.22 -15.72
C VAL A 11 21.10 16.66 -14.33
N THR A 12 21.50 15.38 -14.27
CA THR A 12 21.88 14.75 -13.00
C THR A 12 23.13 15.39 -12.43
N ARG A 13 24.17 15.60 -13.26
CA ARG A 13 25.40 16.29 -12.89
C ARG A 13 25.13 17.71 -12.40
N GLN A 14 24.34 18.50 -13.14
CA GLN A 14 24.00 19.87 -12.76
C GLN A 14 23.35 19.96 -11.37
N ARG A 15 22.35 19.11 -11.08
CA ARG A 15 21.67 19.10 -9.78
C ARG A 15 22.60 18.78 -8.61
N TYR A 16 23.58 17.95 -8.91
CA TYR A 16 24.56 17.52 -7.95
C TYR A 16 25.63 18.60 -7.70
N GLU A 17 26.10 19.29 -8.74
CA GLU A 17 26.94 20.48 -8.62
C GLU A 17 26.24 21.56 -7.79
N GLN A 18 24.96 21.85 -8.11
CA GLN A 18 24.12 22.75 -7.34
C GLN A 18 23.94 22.31 -5.88
N ALA A 19 23.99 21.00 -5.59
CA ALA A 19 23.86 20.48 -4.24
C ALA A 19 25.15 20.63 -3.41
N LEU A 20 26.31 20.63 -4.06
CA LEU A 20 27.61 20.86 -3.44
C LEU A 20 27.84 22.34 -3.08
N GLU A 21 27.20 23.26 -3.80
CA GLU A 21 27.19 24.70 -3.47
C GLU A 21 26.47 25.01 -2.15
N VAL A 22 25.63 24.08 -1.68
CA VAL A 22 24.83 24.26 -0.49
C VAL A 22 25.55 23.62 0.71
N GLU A 23 26.10 24.43 1.64
CA GLU A 23 26.71 24.06 2.96
C GLU A 23 26.28 22.68 3.58
N PRO A 24 27.16 21.87 4.16
CA PRO A 24 26.75 20.56 4.70
C PRO A 24 25.71 20.66 5.85
N MET A 25 24.72 19.76 5.87
CA MET A 25 23.77 19.66 7.00
C MET A 25 24.51 19.20 8.26
N ARG A 26 24.44 19.98 9.34
CA ARG A 26 24.92 19.56 10.67
C ARG A 26 24.10 18.35 11.14
N ALA A 27 24.77 17.38 11.78
CA ALA A 27 24.10 16.25 12.38
C ALA A 27 23.06 16.73 13.40
N VAL A 28 21.85 16.16 13.35
CA VAL A 28 20.76 16.52 14.28
C VAL A 28 21.08 15.95 15.65
N GLY A 29 21.42 16.82 16.61
CA GLY A 29 21.61 16.44 18.02
C GLY A 29 22.88 17.01 18.66
N GLY A 30 22.79 18.23 19.17
CA GLY A 30 23.80 18.84 20.04
C GLY A 30 23.37 20.24 20.45
N SER A 31 23.15 20.47 21.75
CA SER A 31 22.87 21.81 22.27
C SER A 31 24.04 22.74 21.98
N MET A 32 23.79 23.85 21.30
CA MET A 32 24.76 24.92 21.15
C MET A 32 24.90 25.70 22.47
N PRO A 33 26.12 25.91 22.99
CA PRO A 33 26.37 26.99 23.94
C PRO A 33 26.30 28.32 23.19
N ASN A 34 25.66 29.31 23.81
CA ASN A 34 25.35 30.64 23.29
C ASN A 34 26.49 31.33 22.50
N GLY A 35 26.10 32.01 21.42
CA GLY A 35 26.72 33.27 21.01
C GLY A 35 27.70 33.21 19.86
N THR A 36 27.18 33.28 18.63
CA THR A 36 27.76 34.07 17.53
C THR A 36 26.62 34.52 16.62
N ASP A 37 26.70 35.76 16.13
CA ASP A 37 25.78 36.40 15.19
C ASP A 37 25.77 35.69 13.82
N ASP A 38 25.18 34.50 13.73
CA ASP A 38 24.82 33.91 12.43
C ASP A 38 23.53 34.57 11.96
N LEU A 39 23.67 35.58 11.10
CA LEU A 39 22.57 36.42 10.57
C LEU A 39 21.52 35.66 9.74
N PHE A 40 21.69 34.36 9.50
CA PHE A 40 20.69 33.50 8.85
C PHE A 40 20.70 32.09 9.42
N THR A 41 19.53 31.58 9.79
CA THR A 41 19.35 30.16 10.13
C THR A 41 19.59 29.28 8.88
N VAL A 42 19.96 28.00 9.06
CA VAL A 42 20.13 27.04 7.93
C VAL A 42 18.89 27.01 7.03
N THR A 43 17.70 27.16 7.62
CA THR A 43 16.42 27.23 6.90
C THR A 43 16.28 28.49 6.06
N GLU A 44 16.69 29.66 6.57
CA GLU A 44 16.68 30.93 5.81
C GLU A 44 17.72 30.92 4.69
N SER A 45 18.93 30.42 4.94
CA SER A 45 19.96 30.26 3.91
C SER A 45 19.52 29.32 2.78
N LEU A 46 18.82 28.23 3.14
CA LEU A 46 18.19 27.32 2.18
C LEU A 46 17.08 27.98 1.36
N GLN A 47 16.25 28.80 1.99
CA GLN A 47 15.16 29.50 1.32
C GLN A 47 15.71 30.54 0.33
N MET A 48 16.70 31.33 0.73
CA MET A 48 17.33 32.33 -0.15
C MET A 48 18.00 31.69 -1.37
N PHE A 49 18.71 30.57 -1.19
CA PHE A 49 19.29 29.83 -2.32
C PHE A 49 18.20 29.27 -3.24
N ALA A 50 17.13 28.73 -2.68
CA ALA A 50 16.01 28.21 -3.46
C ALA A 50 15.33 29.32 -4.30
N ASP A 51 15.15 30.50 -3.70
CA ASP A 51 14.58 31.67 -4.38
C ASP A 51 15.50 32.16 -5.52
N ASP A 52 16.82 32.18 -5.32
CA ASP A 52 17.81 32.61 -6.33
C ASP A 52 17.82 31.72 -7.58
N ILE A 53 17.72 30.40 -7.38
CA ILE A 53 17.68 29.43 -8.50
C ILE A 53 16.26 29.12 -8.99
N GLY A 54 15.23 29.72 -8.37
CA GLY A 54 13.83 29.61 -8.77
C GLY A 54 13.18 28.24 -8.51
N VAL A 55 13.54 27.56 -7.41
CA VAL A 55 12.94 26.27 -7.00
C VAL A 55 12.34 26.34 -5.60
N GLU A 56 11.53 25.34 -5.21
CA GLU A 56 11.03 25.24 -3.84
C GLU A 56 12.17 24.83 -2.88
N ARG A 57 12.24 25.41 -1.67
CA ARG A 57 13.21 25.02 -0.63
C ARG A 57 13.31 23.51 -0.40
N ARG A 58 12.17 22.81 -0.38
CA ARG A 58 12.12 21.35 -0.23
C ARG A 58 12.89 20.62 -1.33
N THR A 59 12.94 21.17 -2.52
CA THR A 59 13.73 20.62 -3.64
C THR A 59 15.22 20.73 -3.35
N VAL A 60 15.69 21.84 -2.79
CA VAL A 60 17.08 22.04 -2.37
C VAL A 60 17.46 21.08 -1.24
N GLU A 61 16.54 20.84 -0.28
CA GLU A 61 16.73 19.86 0.79
C GLU A 61 16.89 18.43 0.25
N ASP A 62 16.03 18.03 -0.70
CA ASP A 62 16.12 16.75 -1.40
C ASP A 62 17.45 16.60 -2.14
N TRP A 63 17.95 17.71 -2.73
CA TRP A 63 19.23 17.73 -3.44
C TRP A 63 20.41 17.51 -2.49
N ARG A 64 20.46 18.28 -1.42
CA ARG A 64 21.47 18.14 -0.36
C ARG A 64 21.46 16.77 0.29
N TYR A 65 20.27 16.26 0.63
CA TYR A 65 20.13 14.92 1.20
C TYR A 65 20.76 13.88 0.27
N SER A 66 20.46 13.96 -1.03
CA SER A 66 21.04 13.05 -2.01
C SER A 66 22.56 13.22 -2.10
N ALA A 67 23.08 14.43 -2.24
CA ALA A 67 24.52 14.68 -2.35
C ALA A 67 25.31 14.17 -1.14
N ASN A 68 24.80 14.37 0.08
CA ASN A 68 25.40 13.86 1.31
C ASN A 68 25.48 12.31 1.31
N ARG A 69 24.45 11.63 0.79
CA ARG A 69 24.40 10.16 0.76
C ARG A 69 25.23 9.53 -0.36
N TRP A 70 25.80 10.36 -1.25
CA TRP A 70 26.60 9.97 -2.41
C TRP A 70 27.91 10.78 -2.48
N PRO A 71 28.84 10.61 -1.51
CA PRO A 71 29.95 11.54 -1.27
C PRO A 71 31.07 11.56 -2.33
N GLU A 72 31.22 10.54 -3.18
CA GLU A 72 32.33 10.44 -4.16
C GLU A 72 31.91 10.62 -5.63
N MET A 73 30.68 11.05 -5.84
CA MET A 73 30.03 11.36 -7.11
C MET A 73 30.86 11.19 -8.41
N ARG A 74 30.83 9.96 -8.94
CA ARG A 74 30.73 9.78 -10.40
C ARG A 74 29.28 9.41 -10.65
N PRO A 75 28.41 10.35 -11.11
CA PRO A 75 27.02 10.02 -11.42
C PRO A 75 27.03 8.79 -12.29
N LYS A 76 26.36 7.72 -11.87
CA LYS A 76 26.34 6.51 -12.68
C LYS A 76 25.65 6.86 -14.00
N GLU A 77 26.38 6.70 -15.09
CA GLU A 77 25.90 7.10 -16.42
C GLU A 77 24.59 6.38 -16.72
N GLY A 78 23.60 7.12 -17.23
CA GLY A 78 22.26 6.60 -17.50
C GLY A 78 21.35 6.45 -16.28
N VAL A 79 21.78 6.82 -15.07
CA VAL A 79 20.93 6.82 -13.86
C VAL A 79 20.50 8.24 -13.51
N SER A 80 19.19 8.48 -13.51
CA SER A 80 18.65 9.81 -13.19
C SER A 80 18.88 10.21 -11.73
N PHE A 81 18.96 11.52 -11.48
CA PHE A 81 18.96 12.09 -10.13
C PHE A 81 17.82 11.56 -9.24
N THR A 82 16.62 11.40 -9.80
CA THR A 82 15.46 10.88 -9.06
C THR A 82 15.71 9.48 -8.49
N VAL A 83 16.40 8.62 -9.24
CA VAL A 83 16.77 7.28 -8.77
C VAL A 83 17.80 7.36 -7.65
N HIS A 84 18.83 8.19 -7.80
CA HIS A 84 19.81 8.41 -6.75
C HIS A 84 19.16 8.92 -5.45
N ARG A 85 18.22 9.86 -5.56
CA ARG A 85 17.45 10.38 -4.42
C ARG A 85 16.60 9.31 -3.74
N ILE A 86 15.96 8.43 -4.51
CA ILE A 86 15.16 7.33 -3.93
C ILE A 86 16.08 6.33 -3.23
N LEU A 87 17.17 5.91 -3.88
CA LEU A 87 18.14 4.96 -3.30
C LEU A 87 18.92 5.56 -2.11
N ALA A 88 19.02 6.88 -2.00
CA ALA A 88 19.62 7.57 -0.86
C ALA A 88 18.95 7.20 0.48
N SER A 89 17.69 6.76 0.45
CA SER A 89 16.95 6.30 1.64
C SER A 89 17.42 4.94 2.18
N VAL A 90 18.21 4.18 1.41
CA VAL A 90 18.84 2.96 1.93
C VAL A 90 19.86 3.38 3.00
N VAL A 91 19.66 2.88 4.22
CA VAL A 91 20.42 3.31 5.41
C VAL A 91 21.86 2.83 5.33
N ASP A 92 22.04 1.55 5.03
CA ASP A 92 23.35 0.93 4.86
C ASP A 92 24.04 1.46 3.60
N GLU A 93 25.33 1.76 3.70
CA GLU A 93 26.11 2.33 2.61
C GLU A 93 26.50 1.30 1.56
N ASP A 94 26.97 0.13 1.97
CA ASP A 94 27.39 -0.92 1.06
C ASP A 94 26.19 -1.46 0.27
N GLU A 95 25.04 -1.65 0.92
CA GLU A 95 23.78 -2.02 0.25
C GLU A 95 23.31 -0.95 -0.73
N ARG A 96 23.46 0.34 -0.38
CA ARG A 96 23.08 1.46 -1.25
C ARG A 96 23.94 1.50 -2.51
N TRP A 97 25.25 1.30 -2.36
CA TRP A 97 26.20 1.23 -3.48
C TRP A 97 25.97 -0.02 -4.34
N ALA A 98 25.78 -1.19 -3.72
CA ALA A 98 25.45 -2.40 -4.44
C ALA A 98 24.12 -2.26 -5.21
N ALA A 99 23.12 -1.61 -4.61
CA ALA A 99 21.84 -1.37 -5.23
C ALA A 99 22.00 -0.56 -6.52
N ILE A 100 22.65 0.61 -6.50
CA ILE A 100 22.77 1.42 -7.73
C ILE A 100 23.57 0.72 -8.84
N GLU A 101 24.46 -0.20 -8.46
CA GLU A 101 25.23 -1.00 -9.40
C GLU A 101 24.37 -2.01 -10.17
N ASP A 102 23.42 -2.67 -9.48
CA ASP A 102 22.57 -3.69 -10.07
C ASP A 102 21.21 -3.16 -10.55
N ALA A 103 21.19 -2.59 -11.77
CA ALA A 103 19.95 -2.09 -12.36
C ALA A 103 18.91 -3.21 -12.54
N PRO A 104 17.66 -3.04 -12.05
CA PRO A 104 16.65 -4.06 -12.12
C PRO A 104 16.16 -4.27 -13.55
N PHE A 105 15.67 -5.49 -13.84
CA PHE A 105 15.02 -5.79 -15.11
C PHE A 105 13.69 -5.05 -15.21
N ASN A 106 13.50 -4.30 -16.29
CA ASN A 106 12.24 -3.64 -16.60
C ASN A 106 11.42 -4.50 -17.57
N PRO A 107 10.34 -5.17 -17.12
CA PRO A 107 9.57 -6.08 -17.97
C PRO A 107 8.83 -5.37 -19.11
N ARG A 108 8.62 -4.04 -19.02
CA ARG A 108 7.96 -3.27 -20.09
C ARG A 108 8.90 -2.99 -21.25
N THR A 109 10.18 -2.78 -20.99
CA THR A 109 11.18 -2.48 -22.03
C THR A 109 12.07 -3.67 -22.38
N GLY A 110 12.04 -4.74 -21.58
CA GLY A 110 12.86 -5.93 -21.78
C GLY A 110 14.35 -5.73 -21.49
N THR A 111 14.71 -4.62 -20.84
CA THR A 111 16.10 -4.21 -20.58
C THR A 111 16.35 -4.00 -19.09
N ARG A 112 17.58 -4.23 -18.63
CA ARG A 112 18.03 -3.83 -17.29
C ARG A 112 18.33 -2.34 -17.31
N GLN A 113 17.50 -1.55 -16.64
CA GLN A 113 17.64 -0.10 -16.60
C GLN A 113 16.97 0.47 -15.36
N TRP A 114 17.60 1.51 -14.81
CA TRP A 114 17.03 2.24 -13.69
C TRP A 114 15.83 3.08 -14.13
N THR A 115 14.74 2.92 -13.38
CA THR A 115 13.55 3.78 -13.48
C THR A 115 13.14 4.21 -12.07
N PRO A 116 12.40 5.32 -11.91
CA PRO A 116 11.89 5.71 -10.59
C PRO A 116 11.09 4.59 -9.90
N ASP A 117 10.26 3.85 -10.65
CA ASP A 117 9.53 2.69 -10.13
C ASP A 117 10.44 1.51 -9.77
N GLY A 118 11.51 1.30 -10.53
CA GLY A 118 12.55 0.32 -10.20
C GLY A 118 13.21 0.65 -8.86
N ALA A 119 13.57 1.92 -8.65
CA ALA A 119 14.17 2.39 -7.41
C ALA A 119 13.21 2.28 -6.23
N LYS A 120 11.96 2.74 -6.40
CA LYS A 120 10.90 2.62 -5.39
C LYS A 120 10.72 1.19 -4.93
N ARG A 121 10.66 0.24 -5.87
CA ARG A 121 10.52 -1.19 -5.57
C ARG A 121 11.67 -1.74 -4.72
N VAL A 122 12.92 -1.36 -5.01
CA VAL A 122 14.10 -1.79 -4.23
C VAL A 122 14.02 -1.29 -2.79
N VAL A 123 13.55 -0.06 -2.57
CA VAL A 123 13.42 0.52 -1.23
C VAL A 123 12.07 0.26 -0.57
N GLY A 124 11.23 -0.61 -1.15
CA GLY A 124 9.90 -0.93 -0.62
C GLY A 124 8.89 0.22 -0.66
N GLN A 125 9.15 1.28 -1.43
CA GLN A 125 8.22 2.37 -1.64
C GLN A 125 7.16 2.02 -2.69
N ARG A 126 6.00 2.66 -2.58
CA ARG A 126 4.90 2.51 -3.53
C ARG A 126 5.30 2.99 -4.92
N VAL A 127 5.14 2.11 -5.91
CA VAL A 127 5.38 2.40 -7.32
C VAL A 127 4.24 3.20 -7.94
N ASP A 128 4.56 4.05 -8.92
CA ASP A 128 3.56 4.81 -9.69
C ASP A 128 2.93 3.94 -10.78
N ARG A 129 3.68 2.97 -11.31
CA ARG A 129 3.19 2.03 -12.33
C ARG A 129 3.31 0.58 -11.83
N PRO A 130 2.26 0.06 -11.18
CA PRO A 130 2.18 -1.34 -10.75
C PRO A 130 2.32 -2.33 -11.90
N VAL A 131 3.21 -3.30 -11.76
CA VAL A 131 3.41 -4.38 -12.74
C VAL A 131 3.01 -5.73 -12.17
N THR A 132 3.46 -6.04 -10.95
CA THR A 132 3.18 -7.32 -10.29
C THR A 132 1.74 -7.40 -9.80
N VAL A 133 1.27 -8.60 -9.50
CA VAL A 133 -0.08 -8.80 -8.93
C VAL A 133 -0.19 -8.09 -7.58
N ASP A 134 0.81 -8.21 -6.71
CA ASP A 134 0.80 -7.58 -5.39
C ASP A 134 0.79 -6.05 -5.47
N GLU A 135 1.58 -5.46 -6.38
CA GLU A 135 1.56 -4.01 -6.60
C GLU A 135 0.21 -3.52 -7.11
N LYS A 136 -0.42 -4.29 -8.00
CA LYS A 136 -1.75 -3.97 -8.53
C LYS A 136 -2.80 -4.11 -7.44
N ALA A 137 -2.72 -5.15 -6.61
CA ALA A 137 -3.62 -5.36 -5.48
C ALA A 137 -3.51 -4.20 -4.47
N GLN A 138 -2.29 -3.77 -4.14
CA GLN A 138 -2.05 -2.61 -3.28
C GLN A 138 -2.61 -1.32 -3.89
N ALA A 139 -2.39 -1.11 -5.19
CA ALA A 139 -2.93 0.06 -5.87
C ALA A 139 -4.48 0.08 -5.88
N VAL A 140 -5.12 -1.08 -6.09
CA VAL A 140 -6.58 -1.22 -5.97
C VAL A 140 -7.03 -0.93 -4.54
N ALA A 141 -6.38 -1.52 -3.54
CA ALA A 141 -6.71 -1.31 -2.13
C ALA A 141 -6.68 0.17 -1.74
N ASP A 142 -5.72 0.92 -2.28
CA ASP A 142 -5.61 2.36 -2.05
C ASP A 142 -6.69 3.18 -2.77
N LEU A 143 -7.18 2.73 -3.93
CA LEU A 143 -8.30 3.35 -4.64
C LEU A 143 -9.66 3.02 -3.99
N THR A 144 -9.76 1.87 -3.33
CA THR A 144 -10.97 1.41 -2.64
C THR A 144 -10.92 1.70 -1.14
N ARG A 145 -10.28 2.81 -0.72
CA ARG A 145 -10.34 3.28 0.68
C ARG A 145 -11.70 3.86 1.03
N ASP A 146 -12.42 4.34 0.02
CA ASP A 146 -13.79 4.79 0.13
C ASP A 146 -14.74 3.57 0.06
N ASP A 147 -15.65 3.45 1.01
CA ASP A 147 -16.53 2.30 1.14
C ASP A 147 -17.55 2.19 0.00
N GLU A 148 -17.99 3.31 -0.60
CA GLU A 148 -18.91 3.29 -1.74
C GLU A 148 -18.18 2.76 -2.99
N VAL A 149 -16.95 3.23 -3.22
CA VAL A 149 -16.09 2.72 -4.30
C VAL A 149 -15.77 1.24 -4.06
N ALA A 150 -15.43 0.86 -2.83
CA ALA A 150 -15.12 -0.52 -2.47
C ALA A 150 -16.32 -1.45 -2.71
N ALA A 151 -17.53 -1.04 -2.33
CA ALA A 151 -18.75 -1.81 -2.54
C ALA A 151 -19.05 -2.03 -4.03
N GLN A 152 -18.86 -1.01 -4.86
CA GLN A 152 -19.04 -1.11 -6.30
C GLN A 152 -18.01 -2.08 -6.93
N VAL A 153 -16.73 -1.92 -6.58
CA VAL A 153 -15.65 -2.80 -7.07
C VAL A 153 -15.88 -4.25 -6.62
N ALA A 154 -16.25 -4.48 -5.36
CA ALA A 154 -16.55 -5.81 -4.84
C ALA A 154 -17.71 -6.45 -5.61
N THR A 155 -18.78 -5.70 -5.87
CA THR A 155 -19.94 -6.17 -6.66
C THR A 155 -19.52 -6.58 -8.08
N ASP A 156 -18.70 -5.77 -8.75
CA ASP A 156 -18.26 -6.08 -10.11
C ASP A 156 -17.26 -7.23 -10.17
N LEU A 157 -16.43 -7.41 -9.15
CA LEU A 157 -15.55 -8.58 -9.02
C LEU A 157 -16.35 -9.86 -8.78
N LEU A 158 -17.36 -9.84 -7.91
CA LEU A 158 -18.20 -11.00 -7.60
C LEU A 158 -19.08 -11.45 -8.77
N LYS A 159 -19.44 -10.55 -9.69
CA LYS A 159 -20.12 -10.89 -10.95
C LYS A 159 -19.27 -11.76 -11.91
N ARG A 160 -17.96 -11.84 -11.70
CA ARG A 160 -17.03 -12.58 -12.56
C ARG A 160 -16.82 -14.00 -12.02
N PRO A 161 -17.34 -15.07 -12.67
CA PRO A 161 -17.29 -16.43 -12.13
C PRO A 161 -15.87 -16.92 -11.83
N THR A 162 -14.92 -16.63 -12.72
CA THR A 162 -13.51 -17.01 -12.56
C THR A 162 -12.86 -16.38 -11.33
N VAL A 163 -13.22 -15.14 -10.96
CA VAL A 163 -12.71 -14.50 -9.74
C VAL A 163 -13.16 -15.31 -8.52
N THR A 164 -14.45 -15.64 -8.47
CA THR A 164 -15.02 -16.45 -7.40
C THR A 164 -14.35 -17.83 -7.31
N GLU A 165 -13.97 -18.46 -8.43
CA GLU A 165 -13.25 -19.74 -8.43
C GLU A 165 -11.89 -19.65 -7.72
N HIS A 166 -11.15 -18.56 -7.93
CA HIS A 166 -9.85 -18.34 -7.30
C HIS A 166 -9.92 -18.02 -5.80
N VAL A 167 -11.07 -17.63 -5.27
CA VAL A 167 -11.25 -17.41 -3.82
C VAL A 167 -11.25 -18.75 -3.08
N THR A 168 -10.46 -18.85 -2.02
CA THR A 168 -10.36 -20.08 -1.22
C THR A 168 -11.71 -20.43 -0.57
N PRO A 169 -11.99 -21.73 -0.30
CA PRO A 169 -13.21 -22.12 0.39
C PRO A 169 -13.40 -21.44 1.76
N ALA A 170 -12.31 -21.20 2.50
CA ALA A 170 -12.36 -20.52 3.80
C ALA A 170 -12.83 -19.07 3.66
N GLU A 171 -12.29 -18.31 2.72
CA GLU A 171 -12.70 -16.93 2.48
C GLU A 171 -14.13 -16.85 1.92
N LYS A 172 -14.55 -17.79 1.06
CA LYS A 172 -15.95 -17.90 0.63
C LYS A 172 -16.91 -18.04 1.80
N ILE A 173 -16.60 -18.94 2.74
CA ILE A 173 -17.43 -19.18 3.94
C ILE A 173 -17.47 -17.92 4.80
N ARG A 174 -16.32 -17.26 5.01
CA ARG A 174 -16.23 -16.01 5.77
C ARG A 174 -17.10 -14.91 5.14
N VAL A 175 -16.95 -14.66 3.84
CA VAL A 175 -17.73 -13.64 3.12
C VAL A 175 -19.23 -13.94 3.18
N VAL A 176 -19.64 -15.19 2.93
CA VAL A 176 -21.06 -15.56 3.04
C VAL A 176 -21.58 -15.37 4.47
N THR A 177 -20.78 -15.68 5.49
CA THR A 177 -21.16 -15.46 6.90
C THR A 177 -21.37 -13.98 7.20
N GLU A 178 -20.50 -13.10 6.70
CA GLU A 178 -20.65 -11.65 6.88
C GLU A 178 -21.87 -11.10 6.11
N LEU A 179 -22.08 -11.51 4.85
CA LEU A 179 -23.23 -11.07 4.05
C LEU A 179 -24.57 -11.58 4.61
N THR A 180 -24.60 -12.72 5.29
CA THR A 180 -25.79 -13.28 5.93
C THR A 180 -26.01 -12.78 7.36
N ARG A 181 -25.29 -11.72 7.80
CA ARG A 181 -25.68 -10.94 8.97
C ARG A 181 -26.95 -10.12 8.73
N ASP A 182 -27.25 -9.81 7.46
CA ASP A 182 -28.54 -9.26 7.06
C ASP A 182 -29.59 -10.39 7.02
N ASP A 183 -30.65 -10.28 7.81
CA ASP A 183 -31.69 -11.30 7.95
C ASP A 183 -32.45 -11.57 6.65
N THR A 184 -32.63 -10.56 5.80
CA THR A 184 -33.30 -10.70 4.48
C THR A 184 -32.42 -11.54 3.55
N VAL A 185 -31.12 -11.22 3.49
CA VAL A 185 -30.14 -11.98 2.71
C VAL A 185 -30.02 -13.41 3.24
N ALA A 186 -29.96 -13.58 4.56
CA ALA A 186 -29.89 -14.89 5.20
C ALA A 186 -31.10 -15.76 4.85
N GLN A 187 -32.31 -15.20 4.87
CA GLN A 187 -33.54 -15.92 4.52
C GLN A 187 -33.53 -16.38 3.06
N GLU A 188 -33.17 -15.51 2.11
CA GLU A 188 -33.12 -15.85 0.69
C GLU A 188 -32.04 -16.90 0.37
N VAL A 189 -30.83 -16.72 0.90
CA VAL A 189 -29.73 -17.69 0.76
C VAL A 189 -30.13 -19.05 1.35
N THR A 190 -30.70 -19.07 2.55
CA THR A 190 -31.16 -20.31 3.20
C THR A 190 -32.21 -21.01 2.36
N THR A 191 -33.18 -20.27 1.81
CA THR A 191 -34.22 -20.82 0.92
C THR A 191 -33.60 -21.43 -0.33
N GLY A 192 -32.64 -20.74 -0.96
CA GLY A 192 -31.90 -21.25 -2.11
C GLY A 192 -31.10 -22.53 -1.79
N LEU A 193 -30.46 -22.60 -0.62
CA LEU A 193 -29.74 -23.79 -0.16
C LEU A 193 -30.67 -24.97 0.10
N LEU A 194 -31.85 -24.74 0.69
CA LEU A 194 -32.86 -25.78 0.92
C LEU A 194 -33.44 -26.35 -0.37
N ARG A 195 -33.45 -25.57 -1.47
CA ARG A 195 -33.81 -26.05 -2.82
C ARG A 195 -32.76 -27.02 -3.41
N ARG A 196 -31.58 -27.17 -2.80
CA ARG A 196 -30.53 -28.12 -3.25
C ARG A 196 -30.65 -29.43 -2.44
N PRO A 197 -31.29 -30.49 -2.97
CA PRO A 197 -31.71 -31.65 -2.18
C PRO A 197 -30.54 -32.47 -1.60
N ALA A 198 -29.38 -32.46 -2.24
CA ALA A 198 -28.18 -33.14 -1.72
C ALA A 198 -27.59 -32.38 -0.50
N VAL A 199 -27.53 -31.05 -0.58
CA VAL A 199 -27.03 -30.19 0.49
C VAL A 199 -27.96 -30.26 1.69
N ALA A 200 -29.26 -30.02 1.50
CA ALA A 200 -30.26 -30.05 2.56
C ALA A 200 -30.25 -31.40 3.33
N ARG A 201 -30.23 -32.53 2.60
CA ARG A 201 -30.16 -33.86 3.22
C ARG A 201 -28.87 -34.06 4.00
N LYS A 202 -27.72 -33.71 3.44
CA LYS A 202 -26.42 -33.88 4.11
C LYS A 202 -26.34 -33.03 5.38
N THR A 203 -26.82 -31.79 5.32
CA THR A 203 -26.82 -30.85 6.45
C THR A 203 -27.77 -31.28 7.58
N LEU A 204 -28.98 -31.75 7.25
CA LEU A 204 -29.98 -32.20 8.26
C LEU A 204 -29.64 -33.55 8.91
N ARG A 205 -28.73 -34.34 8.32
CA ARG A 205 -28.20 -35.55 8.97
C ARG A 205 -27.27 -35.22 10.15
N GLY A 206 -26.73 -34.01 10.23
CA GLY A 206 -25.90 -33.59 11.37
C GLY A 206 -26.73 -33.33 12.63
N ASP A 207 -26.31 -33.87 13.77
CA ASP A 207 -27.06 -33.77 15.02
C ASP A 207 -27.22 -32.34 15.53
N THR A 208 -26.17 -31.52 15.43
CA THR A 208 -26.21 -30.10 15.84
C THR A 208 -27.25 -29.32 15.04
N THR A 209 -27.23 -29.45 13.71
CA THR A 209 -28.16 -28.71 12.84
C THR A 209 -29.60 -29.17 13.06
N ARG A 210 -29.81 -30.49 13.19
CA ARG A 210 -31.14 -31.05 13.50
C ARG A 210 -31.68 -30.52 14.83
N MET A 211 -30.83 -30.45 15.85
CA MET A 211 -31.19 -29.87 17.15
C MET A 211 -31.57 -28.38 17.02
N LEU A 212 -30.78 -27.59 16.30
CA LEU A 212 -31.04 -26.16 16.10
C LEU A 212 -32.37 -25.90 15.36
N VAL A 213 -32.64 -26.64 14.28
CA VAL A 213 -33.92 -26.54 13.54
C VAL A 213 -35.10 -26.96 14.43
N ASN A 214 -34.96 -28.05 15.17
CA ASN A 214 -36.00 -28.49 16.11
C ASN A 214 -36.27 -27.45 17.20
N ARG A 215 -35.22 -26.77 17.69
CA ARG A 215 -35.35 -25.67 18.65
C ARG A 215 -36.09 -24.49 18.03
N ALA A 216 -35.75 -24.08 16.80
CA ALA A 216 -36.40 -22.97 16.10
C ALA A 216 -37.89 -23.24 15.78
N ARG A 217 -38.26 -24.49 15.50
CA ARG A 217 -39.65 -24.89 15.25
C ARG A 217 -40.52 -24.88 16.51
N LYS A 218 -39.94 -25.07 17.70
CA LYS A 218 -40.68 -25.00 18.95
C LYS A 218 -41.05 -23.53 19.19
N LYS A 219 -42.35 -23.21 19.19
CA LYS A 219 -42.83 -21.88 19.59
C LYS A 219 -42.23 -21.52 20.95
N PRO A 220 -41.79 -20.27 21.18
CA PRO A 220 -41.43 -19.83 22.52
C PRO A 220 -42.65 -20.07 23.42
N ARG A 221 -42.43 -20.69 24.59
CA ARG A 221 -43.49 -20.88 25.58
C ARG A 221 -43.98 -19.48 25.95
N THR A 222 -45.15 -19.09 25.48
CA THR A 222 -45.79 -17.86 25.93
C THR A 222 -46.04 -18.01 27.44
N ASN A 223 -45.64 -17.00 28.23
CA ASN A 223 -45.70 -16.97 29.70
C ASN A 223 -47.09 -17.24 30.31
N TRP A 224 -48.12 -17.42 29.49
CA TRP A 224 -49.49 -17.77 29.89
C TRP A 224 -49.62 -19.17 30.52
N THR A 225 -48.77 -20.14 30.16
CA THR A 225 -48.84 -21.48 30.77
C THR A 225 -48.30 -21.56 32.21
N GLN A 226 -47.59 -20.54 32.70
CA GLN A 226 -47.01 -20.55 34.05
C GLN A 226 -47.95 -19.95 35.11
N LYS A 227 -48.93 -19.12 34.72
CA LYS A 227 -49.96 -18.60 35.63
C LYS A 227 -51.02 -19.65 36.00
N LYS A 228 -51.36 -20.58 35.10
CA LYS A 228 -52.38 -21.62 35.38
C LYS A 228 -51.94 -22.69 36.38
N VAL A 229 -50.64 -22.88 36.60
CA VAL A 229 -50.11 -23.86 37.57
C VAL A 229 -49.96 -23.25 38.98
N ARG A 230 -49.90 -21.93 39.12
CA ARG A 230 -49.80 -21.23 40.42
C ARG A 230 -51.12 -20.70 40.97
N SER A 231 -52.23 -20.87 40.24
CA SER A 231 -53.58 -20.45 40.66
C SER A 231 -54.50 -21.64 40.97
N ALA A 232 -53.97 -22.85 41.07
CA ALA A 232 -54.71 -24.07 41.37
C ALA A 232 -54.03 -24.91 42.49
N GLY A 233 -53.22 -24.26 43.33
CA GLY A 233 -52.60 -24.85 44.51
C GLY A 233 -52.84 -23.95 45.71
#